data_AF-A0AAD6V923-F1
#
_entry.id   AF-A0AAD6V923-F1
#
_cell.length_a   1.000
_cell.length_b   1.000
_cell.length_c   1.000
_cell.angle_alpha   90.00
_cell.angle_beta   90.00
_cell.angle_gamma   90.00
#
_symmetry.space_group_name_H-M   'P 1'
#
loop_
_entity.id
_entity.type
_entity.pdbx_description
1 polymer ?
#
loop_
_entity_poly.entity_id
_entity_poly.type
_entity_poly.pdbx_seq_one_letter_code
_entity_poly.pdbx_strand_id
1 'polypeptide(L)'
;MFIDYSDNEGLDALKLPDYIFSTLPPTSLPQLLEWDLPPQTDVVVNGDLQPSQYFLSEEPCGNIEDILFKLPLAVPPRRLVNNLNAAAGQAVIEGKTSVCTPGNPQVKLPLWVLTYWTYLLDASDAQKTWKAVMRWVKDAHDLDMKLTVHGKGLPR
;
A
#
# COMPACT_ATOMS: atom_id res chain seq x y z
N MET A 1 7.85 -40.77 6.51
CA MET A 1 7.30 -39.77 7.45
C MET A 1 6.75 -38.64 6.60
N PHE A 2 5.46 -38.71 6.27
CA PHE A 2 4.80 -37.66 5.51
C PHE A 2 4.34 -36.62 6.51
N ILE A 3 4.86 -35.40 6.40
CA ILE A 3 4.32 -34.25 7.13
C ILE A 3 3.04 -33.89 6.40
N ASP A 4 1.91 -34.09 7.08
CA ASP A 4 0.59 -33.67 6.63
C ASP A 4 0.53 -32.14 6.73
N TYR A 5 0.60 -31.45 5.58
CA TYR A 5 0.52 -29.99 5.46
C TYR A 5 -0.94 -29.52 5.40
N SER A 6 -1.82 -30.10 6.22
CA SER A 6 -3.24 -29.72 6.25
C SER A 6 -3.52 -28.45 7.07
N ASP A 7 -2.54 -27.94 7.84
CA ASP A 7 -2.67 -26.68 8.58
C ASP A 7 -2.10 -25.50 7.78
N ASN A 8 -2.94 -24.93 6.91
CA ASN A 8 -2.70 -23.59 6.36
C ASN A 8 -2.95 -22.47 7.39
N GLU A 9 -3.06 -22.78 8.69
CA GLU A 9 -3.31 -21.81 9.77
C GLU A 9 -2.28 -20.67 9.78
N GLY A 10 -1.04 -20.93 9.35
CA GLY A 10 -0.01 -19.90 9.22
C GLY A 10 -0.32 -18.81 8.17
N LEU A 11 -1.01 -19.15 7.09
CA LEU A 11 -1.36 -18.18 6.04
C LEU A 11 -2.59 -17.34 6.40
N ASP A 12 -3.40 -17.80 7.35
CA ASP A 12 -4.55 -17.04 7.83
C ASP A 12 -4.13 -15.74 8.54
N ALA A 13 -2.92 -15.71 9.12
CA ALA A 13 -2.35 -14.51 9.73
C ALA A 13 -2.13 -13.35 8.74
N LEU A 14 -2.07 -13.63 7.43
CA LEU A 14 -1.89 -12.63 6.36
C LEU A 14 -3.21 -12.22 5.68
N LYS A 15 -4.32 -12.91 6.00
CA LYS A 15 -5.63 -12.58 5.45
C LYS A 15 -6.16 -11.30 6.08
N LEU A 16 -6.70 -10.42 5.24
CA LEU A 16 -7.34 -9.20 5.71
C LEU A 16 -8.62 -9.54 6.48
N PRO A 17 -8.80 -9.02 7.69
CA PRO A 17 -10.07 -9.14 8.40
C PRO A 17 -11.20 -8.38 7.71
N ASP A 18 -12.43 -8.89 7.84
CA ASP A 18 -13.59 -8.33 7.13
C ASP A 18 -13.86 -6.84 7.44
N TYR A 19 -13.56 -6.41 8.67
CA TYR A 19 -13.79 -5.03 9.09
C TYR A 19 -12.88 -4.02 8.34
N ILE A 20 -11.73 -4.46 7.81
CA ILE A 20 -10.78 -3.61 7.07
C ILE A 20 -11.24 -3.32 5.64
N PHE A 21 -12.16 -4.11 5.05
CA PHE A 21 -12.59 -3.86 3.67
C PHE A 21 -13.22 -2.48 3.46
N SER A 22 -13.81 -1.90 4.51
CA SER A 22 -14.36 -0.54 4.49
C SER A 22 -13.32 0.55 4.28
N THR A 23 -12.04 0.26 4.53
CA THR A 23 -10.93 1.22 4.44
C THR A 23 -9.99 0.91 3.29
N LEU A 24 -10.30 -0.12 2.51
CA LEU A 24 -9.58 -0.39 1.28
C LEU A 24 -9.95 0.64 0.20
N PRO A 25 -9.03 0.84 -0.75
CA PRO A 25 -9.29 1.69 -1.90
C PRO A 25 -10.58 1.30 -2.62
N PRO A 26 -11.39 2.27 -3.08
CA PRO A 26 -12.56 1.96 -3.89
C PRO A 26 -12.14 1.31 -5.20
N THR A 27 -12.98 0.42 -5.71
CA THR A 27 -12.72 -0.32 -6.95
C THR A 27 -13.03 0.49 -8.20
N SER A 28 -13.85 1.54 -8.10
CA SER A 28 -14.17 2.39 -9.24
C SER A 28 -13.09 3.46 -9.44
N LEU A 29 -12.67 3.65 -10.69
CA LEU A 29 -11.63 4.63 -11.03
C LEU A 29 -12.00 6.07 -10.61
N PRO A 30 -13.23 6.58 -10.84
CA PRO A 30 -13.58 7.93 -10.42
C PRO A 30 -13.43 8.13 -8.91
N GLN A 31 -13.92 7.17 -8.11
CA GLN A 31 -13.78 7.22 -6.66
C GLN A 31 -12.31 7.10 -6.25
N LEU A 32 -11.54 6.23 -6.90
CA LEU A 32 -10.11 6.07 -6.61
C LEU A 32 -9.34 7.36 -6.87
N LEU A 33 -9.70 8.14 -7.89
CA LEU A 33 -9.05 9.41 -8.21
C LEU A 33 -9.33 10.51 -7.17
N GLU A 34 -10.52 10.48 -6.58
CA GLU A 34 -10.99 11.40 -5.53
C GLU A 34 -10.61 10.95 -4.12
N TRP A 35 -10.23 9.68 -3.94
CA TRP A 35 -9.94 9.12 -2.63
C TRP A 35 -8.61 9.65 -2.06
N ASP A 36 -8.67 10.11 -0.81
CA ASP A 36 -7.51 10.58 -0.06
C ASP A 36 -6.69 9.39 0.45
N LEU A 37 -5.66 9.05 -0.31
CA LEU A 37 -4.70 8.02 0.06
C LEU A 37 -3.85 8.48 1.27
N PRO A 38 -3.54 7.57 2.21
CA PRO A 38 -2.59 7.88 3.26
C PRO A 38 -1.21 8.23 2.66
N PRO A 39 -0.47 9.16 3.28
CA PRO A 39 0.83 9.58 2.78
C PRO A 39 1.80 8.40 2.80
N GLN A 40 2.70 8.34 1.81
CA GLN A 40 3.83 7.41 1.85
C GLN A 40 4.93 8.01 2.74
N THR A 41 5.53 7.16 3.55
CA THR A 41 6.64 7.52 4.41
C THR A 41 7.93 7.68 3.61
N ASP A 42 8.57 8.85 3.70
CA ASP A 42 9.92 9.09 3.16
C ASP A 42 11.04 8.63 4.09
N VAL A 43 10.72 7.95 5.21
CA VAL A 43 11.73 7.36 6.10
C VAL A 43 12.61 6.47 5.23
N VAL A 44 13.80 7.00 4.96
CA VAL A 44 14.90 6.28 4.37
C VAL A 44 15.17 5.18 5.36
N VAL A 45 14.68 3.99 5.02
CA VAL A 45 15.12 2.78 5.70
C VAL A 45 16.62 2.78 5.44
N ASN A 46 17.40 3.18 6.44
CA ASN A 46 18.83 2.98 6.43
C ASN A 46 19.01 1.53 5.98
N GLY A 47 19.69 1.32 4.85
CA GLY A 47 19.68 0.06 4.10
C GLY A 47 20.22 -1.16 4.86
N ASP A 48 20.46 -0.99 6.16
CA ASP A 48 21.07 -1.91 7.10
C ASP A 48 20.05 -2.74 7.87
N LEU A 49 18.77 -2.33 7.94
CA LEU A 49 17.77 -3.13 8.66
C LEU A 49 17.31 -4.33 7.82
N GLN A 50 17.60 -5.52 8.33
CA GLN A 50 17.13 -6.78 7.76
C GLN A 50 15.62 -6.93 7.97
N PRO A 51 14.86 -7.50 7.01
CA PRO A 51 13.41 -7.71 7.15
C PRO A 51 13.02 -8.43 8.45
N SER A 52 13.85 -9.39 8.90
CA SER A 52 13.63 -10.14 10.14
C SER A 52 13.55 -9.27 11.40
N GLN A 53 14.17 -8.10 11.41
CA GLN A 53 14.18 -7.19 12.57
C GLN A 53 12.86 -6.45 12.76
N TYR A 54 11.99 -6.46 11.74
CA TYR A 54 10.66 -5.86 11.85
C TYR A 54 9.63 -6.82 12.45
N PHE A 55 9.91 -8.13 12.42
CA PHE A 55 8.98 -9.14 12.92
C PHE A 55 9.23 -9.43 14.40
N LEU A 56 8.16 -9.41 15.17
CA LEU A 56 8.18 -9.60 16.62
C LEU A 56 7.30 -10.79 17.00
N SER A 57 7.68 -11.49 18.06
CA SER A 57 6.87 -12.56 18.70
C SER A 57 5.88 -11.99 19.72
N GLU A 58 5.80 -10.66 19.83
CA GLU A 58 4.93 -9.95 20.76
C GLU A 58 3.57 -9.72 20.11
N GLU A 59 2.51 -9.66 20.91
CA GLU A 59 1.17 -9.42 20.40
C GLU A 59 1.06 -8.03 19.74
N PRO A 60 0.28 -7.91 18.65
CA PRO A 60 -0.08 -6.61 18.08
C PRO A 60 -0.77 -5.70 19.12
N CYS A 61 -0.71 -4.39 18.91
CA CYS A 61 -1.44 -3.44 19.74
C CYS A 61 -2.96 -3.71 19.66
N GLY A 62 -3.69 -3.70 20.79
CA GLY A 62 -5.11 -4.06 20.79
C GLY A 62 -6.04 -3.12 20.00
N ASN A 63 -5.66 -1.85 19.82
CA ASN A 63 -6.48 -0.83 19.16
C ASN A 63 -6.04 -0.60 17.71
N ILE A 64 -5.96 -1.66 16.89
CA ILE A 64 -5.47 -1.57 15.51
C ILE A 64 -6.30 -0.59 14.66
N GLU A 65 -7.61 -0.57 14.83
CA GLU A 65 -8.50 0.37 14.12
C GLU A 65 -8.11 1.83 14.40
N ASP A 66 -7.92 2.18 15.66
CA ASP A 66 -7.48 3.53 16.03
C ASP A 66 -6.11 3.86 15.44
N ILE A 67 -5.21 2.87 15.37
CA ILE A 67 -3.87 3.05 14.82
C ILE A 67 -3.88 3.22 13.31
N LEU A 68 -4.77 2.52 12.59
CA LEU A 68 -4.85 2.63 11.14
C LEU A 68 -5.72 3.81 10.68
N PHE A 69 -6.74 4.21 11.46
CA PHE A 69 -7.72 5.21 11.05
C PHE A 69 -7.50 6.60 11.67
N LYS A 70 -7.01 6.67 12.91
CA LYS A 70 -6.87 7.94 13.64
C LYS A 70 -5.43 8.45 13.67
N LEU A 71 -4.46 7.55 13.67
CA LEU A 71 -3.07 7.94 13.47
C LEU A 71 -2.81 8.07 11.97
N PRO A 72 -2.13 9.14 11.51
CA PRO A 72 -1.69 9.26 10.13
C PRO A 72 -0.54 8.26 9.90
N LEU A 73 -0.85 6.97 9.95
CA LEU A 73 0.12 5.93 9.79
C LEU A 73 0.53 5.93 8.32
N ALA A 74 1.67 6.54 8.06
CA ALA A 74 2.17 6.66 6.71
C ALA A 74 2.56 5.27 6.17
N VAL A 75 2.25 5.05 4.90
CA VAL A 75 2.47 3.76 4.23
C VAL A 75 3.95 3.60 3.96
N PRO A 76 4.58 2.48 4.37
CA PRO A 76 6.00 2.29 4.11
C PRO A 76 6.35 2.27 2.62
N PRO A 77 7.61 2.55 2.24
CA PRO A 77 8.06 2.44 0.86
C PRO A 77 7.82 1.04 0.28
N ARG A 78 7.39 0.97 -0.99
CA ARG A 78 7.09 -0.30 -1.68
C ARG A 78 8.21 -1.33 -1.60
N ARG A 79 9.48 -0.89 -1.71
CA ARG A 79 10.65 -1.78 -1.57
C ARG A 79 10.68 -2.46 -0.20
N LEU A 80 10.39 -1.74 0.87
CA LEU A 80 10.35 -2.33 2.22
C LEU A 80 9.18 -3.30 2.35
N VAL A 81 7.97 -2.91 1.92
CA VAL A 81 6.79 -3.78 1.98
C VAL A 81 7.01 -5.09 1.21
N ASN A 82 7.62 -5.02 0.03
CA ASN A 82 7.96 -6.21 -0.76
C ASN A 82 8.96 -7.13 -0.03
N ASN A 83 10.00 -6.55 0.60
CA ASN A 83 10.97 -7.32 1.36
C ASN A 83 10.34 -7.98 2.60
N LEU A 84 9.45 -7.27 3.29
CA LEU A 84 8.70 -7.81 4.43
C LEU A 84 7.76 -8.93 3.98
N ASN A 85 6.99 -8.73 2.92
CA ASN A 85 6.12 -9.78 2.35
C ASN A 85 6.91 -11.03 1.97
N ALA A 86 8.09 -10.87 1.36
CA ALA A 86 8.96 -12.00 1.01
C ALA A 86 9.47 -12.77 2.25
N ALA A 87 9.64 -12.10 3.38
CA ALA A 87 10.08 -12.70 4.64
C ALA A 87 8.92 -13.17 5.54
N ALA A 88 7.68 -12.77 5.27
CA ALA A 88 6.54 -12.98 6.15
C ALA A 88 6.23 -14.46 6.39
N GLY A 89 6.32 -15.30 5.35
CA GLY A 89 6.07 -16.75 5.48
C GLY A 89 7.06 -17.42 6.45
N GLN A 90 8.34 -17.07 6.36
CA GLN A 90 9.36 -17.56 7.29
C GLN A 90 9.13 -17.03 8.70
N ALA A 91 8.78 -15.74 8.84
CA ALA A 91 8.46 -15.13 10.13
C ALA A 91 7.29 -15.84 10.83
N VAL A 92 6.22 -16.19 10.09
CA VAL A 92 5.10 -16.97 10.62
C VAL A 92 5.57 -18.34 11.14
N ILE A 93 6.39 -19.06 10.38
CA ILE A 93 6.95 -20.36 10.78
C ILE A 93 7.80 -20.23 12.06
N GLU A 94 8.50 -19.11 12.22
CA GLU A 94 9.29 -18.77 13.42
C GLU A 94 8.45 -18.29 14.61
N GLY A 95 7.11 -18.33 14.51
CA GLY A 95 6.21 -17.89 15.58
C GLY A 95 6.22 -16.38 15.80
N LYS A 96 6.47 -15.59 14.75
CA LYS A 96 6.26 -14.15 14.77
C LYS A 96 4.78 -13.86 14.60
N THR A 97 4.29 -12.87 15.35
CA THR A 97 2.85 -12.56 15.46
C THR A 97 2.56 -11.11 15.05
N SER A 98 3.57 -10.26 15.01
CA SER A 98 3.41 -8.84 14.66
C SER A 98 4.59 -8.31 13.85
N VAL A 99 4.37 -7.15 13.22
CA VAL A 99 5.36 -6.35 12.51
C VAL A 99 5.38 -4.93 13.08
N CYS A 100 6.56 -4.37 13.32
CA CYS A 100 6.68 -3.01 13.82
C CYS A 100 6.62 -1.96 12.70
N THR A 101 6.11 -0.76 13.01
CA THR A 101 5.99 0.29 11.99
C THR A 101 7.34 0.93 11.68
N PRO A 102 7.67 1.17 10.40
CA PRO A 102 8.89 1.87 10.02
C PRO A 102 8.88 3.30 10.58
N GLY A 103 9.85 3.61 11.44
CA GLY A 103 9.94 4.90 12.14
C GLY A 103 9.32 4.92 13.54
N ASN A 104 8.54 3.91 13.93
CA ASN A 104 8.06 3.77 15.31
C ASN A 104 8.00 2.29 15.74
N PRO A 105 9.09 1.75 16.32
CA PRO A 105 9.16 0.34 16.73
C PRO A 105 8.24 -0.01 17.91
N GLN A 106 7.66 0.99 18.60
CA GLN A 106 6.70 0.77 19.69
C GLN A 106 5.32 0.35 19.18
N VAL A 107 5.00 0.69 17.92
CA VAL A 107 3.72 0.33 17.30
C VAL A 107 3.87 -1.02 16.62
N LYS A 108 3.15 -2.01 17.13
CA LYS A 108 3.15 -3.40 16.66
C LYS A 108 1.83 -3.68 15.97
N LEU A 109 1.92 -4.04 14.71
CA LEU A 109 0.76 -4.30 13.86
C LEU A 109 0.66 -5.79 13.55
N PRO A 110 -0.55 -6.30 13.32
CA PRO A 110 -0.74 -7.69 12.91
C PRO A 110 -0.12 -7.93 11.54
N LEU A 111 0.25 -9.18 11.25
CA LEU A 111 0.96 -9.53 10.01
C LEU A 111 0.15 -9.22 8.74
N TRP A 112 -1.18 -9.32 8.78
CA TRP A 112 -2.04 -8.94 7.65
C TRP A 112 -1.89 -7.49 7.21
N VAL A 113 -1.29 -6.61 8.03
CA VAL A 113 -1.02 -5.21 7.64
C VAL A 113 -0.11 -5.14 6.40
N LEU A 114 0.74 -6.14 6.16
CA LEU A 114 1.58 -6.19 4.97
C LEU A 114 0.73 -6.29 3.70
N THR A 115 -0.32 -7.11 3.74
CA THR A 115 -1.32 -7.19 2.67
C THR A 115 -2.04 -5.85 2.52
N TYR A 116 -2.46 -5.24 3.63
CA TYR A 116 -3.14 -3.93 3.61
C TYR A 116 -2.28 -2.83 2.96
N TRP A 117 -1.01 -2.71 3.36
CA TRP A 117 -0.08 -1.76 2.75
C TRP A 117 0.14 -2.03 1.26
N THR A 118 0.16 -3.29 0.84
CA THR A 118 0.27 -3.65 -0.57
C THR A 118 -0.90 -3.09 -1.38
N TYR A 119 -2.13 -3.25 -0.89
CA TYR A 119 -3.33 -2.66 -1.53
C TYR A 119 -3.24 -1.14 -1.64
N LEU A 120 -2.81 -0.45 -0.57
CA LEU A 120 -2.69 1.01 -0.57
C LEU A 120 -1.61 1.50 -1.56
N LEU A 121 -0.49 0.79 -1.65
CA LEU A 121 0.57 1.11 -2.60
C LEU A 121 0.08 0.92 -4.04
N ASP A 122 -0.62 -0.18 -4.34
CA ASP A 122 -1.14 -0.46 -5.68
C ASP A 122 -2.17 0.59 -6.10
N ALA A 123 -3.06 0.97 -5.18
CA ALA A 123 -3.98 2.07 -5.38
C ALA A 123 -3.28 3.41 -5.60
N SER A 124 -2.20 3.69 -4.87
CA SER A 124 -1.39 4.90 -5.06
C SER A 124 -0.75 4.95 -6.45
N ASP A 125 -0.17 3.85 -6.91
CA ASP A 125 0.47 3.78 -8.22
C ASP A 125 -0.56 3.88 -9.35
N ALA A 126 -1.73 3.24 -9.19
CA ALA A 126 -2.85 3.38 -10.11
C ALA A 126 -3.34 4.84 -10.15
N GLN A 127 -3.56 5.48 -9.00
CA GLN A 127 -4.02 6.86 -8.92
C GLN A 127 -3.03 7.83 -9.58
N LYS A 128 -1.72 7.67 -9.31
CA LYS A 128 -0.65 8.47 -9.94
C LYS A 128 -0.65 8.29 -11.46
N THR A 129 -0.73 7.04 -11.93
CA THR A 129 -0.74 6.72 -13.37
C THR A 129 -1.93 7.34 -14.06
N TRP A 130 -3.13 7.17 -13.52
CA TRP A 130 -4.35 7.73 -14.10
C TRP A 130 -4.38 9.25 -14.05
N LYS A 131 -3.91 9.89 -12.97
CA LYS A 131 -3.77 11.35 -12.91
C LYS A 131 -2.80 11.88 -13.98
N ALA A 132 -1.73 11.16 -14.26
CA ALA A 132 -0.79 11.51 -15.34
C ALA A 132 -1.43 11.37 -16.73
N VAL A 133 -2.18 10.29 -16.98
CA VAL A 133 -2.93 10.09 -18.23
C VAL A 133 -3.97 11.19 -18.44
N MET A 134 -4.77 11.51 -17.41
CA MET A 134 -5.79 12.56 -17.49
C MET A 134 -5.17 13.93 -17.78
N ARG A 135 -4.01 14.23 -17.21
CA ARG A 135 -3.25 15.45 -17.53
C ARG A 135 -2.80 15.46 -18.98
N TRP A 136 -2.22 14.36 -19.46
CA TRP A 136 -1.78 14.23 -20.85
C TRP A 136 -2.92 14.41 -21.86
N VAL A 137 -4.08 13.79 -21.61
CA VAL A 137 -5.27 13.93 -22.48
C VAL A 137 -5.75 15.38 -22.51
N LYS A 138 -5.80 16.05 -21.35
CA LYS A 138 -6.20 17.45 -21.25
C LYS A 138 -5.24 18.35 -22.04
N ASP A 139 -3.93 18.16 -21.87
CA ASP A 139 -2.91 18.96 -22.55
C ASP A 139 -2.98 18.75 -24.08
N ALA A 140 -3.22 17.51 -24.53
CA ALA A 140 -3.40 17.19 -25.95
C ALA A 140 -4.66 17.83 -26.55
N HIS A 141 -5.79 17.81 -25.83
CA HIS A 141 -7.03 18.45 -26.26
C HIS A 141 -6.88 19.98 -26.35
N ASP A 142 -6.20 20.59 -25.39
CA ASP A 142 -5.95 22.04 -25.38
C ASP A 142 -5.04 22.48 -26.55
N LEU A 143 -4.13 21.61 -27.00
CA LEU A 143 -3.29 21.85 -28.17
C LEU A 143 -4.10 21.79 -29.48
N ASP A 144 -4.99 20.80 -29.64
CA ASP A 144 -5.84 20.65 -30.83
C ASP A 144 -6.80 21.85 -31.01
N MET A 145 -7.39 22.30 -29.91
CA MET A 145 -8.24 23.50 -29.89
C MET A 145 -7.47 24.76 -30.34
N LYS A 146 -6.20 24.92 -29.94
CA LYS A 146 -5.38 26.08 -30.33
C LYS A 146 -5.02 26.06 -31.82
N LEU A 147 -4.73 24.88 -32.38
CA LEU A 147 -4.42 24.71 -33.80
C LEU A 147 -5.64 24.96 -34.70
N THR A 148 -6.83 24.52 -34.27
CA THR A 148 -8.08 24.73 -35.01
C THR A 148 -8.49 26.21 -35.08
N VAL A 149 -8.18 27.00 -34.05
CA VAL A 149 -8.48 28.44 -34.02
C VAL A 149 -7.52 29.26 -34.90
N HIS A 150 -6.27 28.84 -35.07
CA HIS A 150 -5.27 29.57 -35.86
C HIS A 150 -5.20 29.13 -37.34
N GLY A 151 -5.81 28.00 -37.71
CA GLY A 151 -5.82 27.48 -39.08
C GLY A 151 -6.86 28.10 -40.04
N LYS A 152 -7.72 29.03 -39.59
CA LYS A 152 -8.78 29.63 -40.42
C LYS A 152 -8.39 30.92 -41.16
N GLY A 153 -7.11 31.12 -41.46
CA GLY A 153 -6.62 32.33 -42.13
C GLY A 153 -5.55 32.08 -43.18
N LEU A 154 -5.87 31.32 -44.24
CA LEU A 154 -5.10 31.37 -45.48
C LEU A 154 -5.88 32.21 -46.51
N PRO A 155 -5.46 33.46 -46.78
CA PRO A 155 -6.01 34.21 -47.92
C PRO A 155 -5.61 33.50 -49.21
N ARG A 156 -6.59 33.35 -50.11
CA ARG A 156 -6.40 32.86 -51.48
C ARG A 156 -5.54 33.81 -52.31
#